data_AF-A0AAN5CE49-F1
#
_entry.id   AF-A0AAN5CE49-F1
#
_cell.length_a   1.000
_cell.length_b   1.000
_cell.length_c   1.000
_cell.angle_alpha   90.00
_cell.angle_beta   90.00
_cell.angle_gamma   90.00
#
_symmetry.space_group_name_H-M   'P 1'
#
loop_
_entity.id
_entity.type
_entity.pdbx_description
1 polymer ?
#
loop_
_entity_poly.entity_id
_entity_poly.type
_entity_poly.pdbx_seq_one_letter_code
_entity_poly.pdbx_strand_id
1 'polypeptide(L)'
;SFVSRLILLRGHWNYARIANVMLYFFFKNIQNVMINFFIQTTNGWSCGFPINTNYSVLYPVIFTSLQPIIFGVMEQDRVEKELLAGSNLYEDGRNETLYNSKQFIFNIVDGVWQAAVCYLITHLLIIDSPNTTQYLGFVIASAMFTSNVAHLMLETRYMNVVMINNSTCRLHSFCRLFPSHRLVTD
;
A
#
# COMPACT_ATOMS: atom_id res chain seq x y z
N SER A 1 -2.73 -34.51 -20.45
CA SER A 1 -2.44 -33.39 -21.35
C SER A 1 -1.70 -32.29 -20.60
N PHE A 2 -0.49 -31.92 -21.03
CA PHE A 2 0.35 -30.89 -20.40
C PHE A 2 -0.31 -29.50 -20.42
N VAL A 3 -1.11 -29.21 -21.46
CA VAL A 3 -1.81 -27.92 -21.65
C VAL A 3 -2.87 -27.69 -20.58
N SER A 4 -3.70 -28.68 -20.27
CA SER A 4 -4.73 -28.56 -19.23
C SER A 4 -4.13 -28.26 -17.86
N ARG A 5 -3.01 -28.93 -17.52
CA ARG A 5 -2.28 -28.68 -16.27
C ARG A 5 -1.69 -27.27 -16.24
N LEU A 6 -1.13 -26.80 -17.36
CA LEU A 6 -0.53 -25.46 -17.45
C LEU A 6 -1.58 -24.35 -17.23
N ILE A 7 -2.73 -24.46 -17.90
CA ILE A 7 -3.82 -23.47 -17.82
C ILE A 7 -4.45 -23.47 -16.42
N LEU A 8 -4.75 -24.63 -15.86
CA LEU A 8 -5.37 -24.74 -14.53
C LEU A 8 -4.46 -24.19 -13.43
N LEU A 9 -3.20 -24.62 -13.38
CA LEU A 9 -2.28 -24.19 -12.32
C LEU A 9 -1.81 -22.75 -12.49
N ARG A 10 -1.24 -22.42 -13.65
CA ARG A 10 -0.63 -21.10 -13.85
C ARG A 10 -1.68 -20.01 -14.06
N GLY A 11 -2.81 -20.34 -14.67
CA GLY A 11 -3.92 -19.40 -14.85
C GLY A 11 -4.51 -18.96 -13.52
N HIS A 12 -4.80 -19.91 -12.62
CA HIS A 12 -5.33 -19.60 -11.28
C HIS A 12 -4.35 -18.75 -10.46
N TRP A 13 -3.07 -19.13 -10.42
CA TRP A 13 -2.07 -18.35 -9.70
C TRP A 13 -1.86 -16.95 -10.29
N ASN A 14 -1.82 -16.82 -11.62
CA ASN A 14 -1.68 -15.52 -12.25
C ASN A 14 -2.90 -14.62 -11.99
N TYR A 15 -4.11 -15.18 -12.05
CA TYR A 15 -5.34 -14.46 -11.76
C TYR A 15 -5.36 -13.94 -10.31
N ALA A 16 -5.10 -14.80 -9.33
CA ALA A 16 -5.08 -14.42 -7.92
C ALA A 16 -4.02 -13.33 -7.62
N ARG A 17 -2.82 -13.48 -8.19
CA ARG A 17 -1.74 -12.49 -8.03
C ARG A 17 -2.10 -11.14 -8.61
N ILE A 18 -2.59 -11.10 -9.84
CA ILE A 18 -2.96 -9.85 -10.51
C ILE A 18 -4.12 -9.17 -9.76
N ALA A 19 -5.12 -9.93 -9.32
CA ALA A 19 -6.24 -9.41 -8.55
C ALA A 19 -5.78 -8.73 -7.26
N ASN A 20 -4.95 -9.39 -6.45
CA ASN A 20 -4.45 -8.82 -5.20
C ASN A 20 -3.54 -7.61 -5.43
N VAL A 21 -2.68 -7.64 -6.45
CA VAL A 21 -1.84 -6.50 -6.85
C VAL A 21 -2.68 -5.29 -7.24
N MET A 22 -3.74 -5.51 -8.03
CA MET A 22 -4.65 -4.44 -8.44
C MET A 22 -5.41 -3.86 -7.24
N LEU A 23 -5.92 -4.71 -6.35
CA LEU A 23 -6.65 -4.27 -5.16
C LEU A 23 -5.77 -3.38 -4.27
N TYR A 24 -4.55 -3.84 -3.98
CA TYR A 24 -3.59 -3.06 -3.19
C TYR A 24 -3.12 -1.79 -3.92
N PHE A 25 -3.04 -1.84 -5.25
CA PHE A 25 -2.74 -0.65 -6.06
C PHE A 25 -3.83 0.43 -5.91
N PHE A 26 -5.11 0.06 -5.95
CA PHE A 26 -6.17 1.04 -5.76
C PHE A 26 -6.21 1.58 -4.32
N PHE A 27 -6.05 0.70 -3.33
CA PHE A 27 -6.01 1.05 -1.92
C PHE A 27 -5.01 2.18 -1.63
N LYS A 28 -3.73 1.94 -1.94
CA LYS A 28 -2.64 2.88 -1.63
C LYS A 28 -2.80 4.21 -2.37
N ASN A 29 -3.32 4.17 -3.60
CA ASN A 29 -3.49 5.38 -4.42
C ASN A 29 -4.62 6.24 -3.85
N ILE A 30 -5.73 5.62 -3.44
CA ILE A 30 -6.83 6.31 -2.77
C ILE A 30 -6.36 6.90 -1.45
N GLN A 31 -5.60 6.16 -0.66
CA GLN A 31 -5.02 6.66 0.59
C GLN A 31 -4.15 7.92 0.35
N ASN A 32 -3.29 7.90 -0.68
CA ASN A 32 -2.45 9.04 -1.07
C ASN A 32 -3.25 10.23 -1.61
N VAL A 33 -4.36 10.02 -2.30
CA VAL A 33 -5.21 11.13 -2.76
C VAL A 33 -5.98 11.73 -1.58
N MET A 34 -6.53 10.88 -0.71
CA MET A 34 -7.36 11.31 0.43
C MET A 34 -6.55 12.06 1.49
N ILE A 35 -5.32 11.67 1.77
CA ILE A 35 -4.47 12.42 2.71
C ILE A 35 -4.21 13.86 2.22
N ASN A 36 -3.95 14.02 0.91
CA ASN A 36 -3.72 15.34 0.32
C ASN A 36 -5.00 16.16 0.33
N PHE A 37 -6.16 15.52 0.20
CA PHE A 37 -7.45 16.17 0.38
C PHE A 37 -7.62 16.69 1.83
N PHE A 38 -7.34 15.88 2.85
CA PHE A 38 -7.43 16.32 4.25
C PHE A 38 -6.47 17.46 4.59
N ILE A 39 -5.21 17.39 4.12
CA ILE A 39 -4.24 18.48 4.32
C ILE A 39 -4.73 19.81 3.69
N GLN A 40 -5.35 19.75 2.51
CA GLN A 40 -5.92 20.94 1.86
C GLN A 40 -7.06 21.57 2.66
N THR A 41 -7.85 20.78 3.39
CA THR A 41 -8.93 21.33 4.23
C THR A 41 -8.39 22.22 5.35
N THR A 42 -7.23 21.89 5.95
CA THR A 42 -6.57 22.75 6.95
C THR A 42 -5.84 23.94 6.38
N ASN A 43 -5.39 23.86 5.12
CA ASN A 43 -4.65 24.94 4.46
C ASN A 43 -5.58 25.96 3.77
N GLY A 44 -6.89 25.94 4.07
CA GLY A 44 -7.87 26.84 3.48
C GLY A 44 -8.02 26.68 1.96
N TRP A 45 -7.82 25.45 1.44
CA TRP A 45 -7.84 25.14 0.00
C TRP A 45 -6.77 25.87 -0.83
N SER A 46 -5.76 26.44 -0.17
CA SER A 46 -4.56 26.85 -0.87
C SER A 46 -3.84 25.58 -1.34
N CYS A 47 -3.56 25.48 -2.65
CA CYS A 47 -2.87 24.35 -3.28
C CYS A 47 -1.38 24.31 -2.85
N GLY A 48 -1.15 24.15 -1.56
CA GLY A 48 0.16 24.15 -0.91
C GLY A 48 0.47 22.76 -0.38
N PHE A 49 1.62 22.22 -0.81
CA PHE A 49 2.17 20.99 -0.26
C PHE A 49 3.01 21.30 0.98
N PRO A 50 2.89 20.52 2.05
CA PRO A 50 3.69 20.73 3.25
C PRO A 50 5.18 20.46 3.00
N ILE A 51 5.52 19.61 2.01
CA ILE A 51 6.90 19.33 1.58
C ILE A 51 7.12 19.93 0.18
N ASN A 52 8.36 20.26 -0.17
CA ASN A 52 8.80 20.58 -1.53
C ASN A 52 8.10 19.70 -2.59
N THR A 53 7.50 20.32 -3.59
CA THR A 53 6.65 19.68 -4.62
C THR A 53 7.32 18.47 -5.28
N ASN A 54 8.61 18.57 -5.59
CA ASN A 54 9.37 17.48 -6.23
C ASN A 54 9.42 16.23 -5.35
N TYR A 55 9.60 16.40 -4.04
CA TYR A 55 9.69 15.29 -3.10
C TYR A 55 8.31 14.77 -2.70
N SER A 56 7.30 15.61 -2.61
CA SER A 56 5.93 15.20 -2.27
C SER A 56 5.32 14.25 -3.32
N VAL A 57 5.73 14.35 -4.58
CA VAL A 57 5.23 13.50 -5.68
C VAL A 57 6.12 12.28 -5.91
N LEU A 58 7.45 12.46 -5.99
CA LEU A 58 8.36 11.38 -6.38
C LEU A 58 8.53 10.32 -5.29
N TYR A 59 8.59 10.71 -4.01
CA TYR A 59 8.85 9.76 -2.93
C TYR A 59 7.74 8.71 -2.78
N PRO A 60 6.45 9.09 -2.64
CA PRO A 60 5.39 8.10 -2.52
C PRO A 60 5.32 7.21 -3.75
N VAL A 61 5.49 7.75 -4.96
CA VAL A 61 5.38 6.97 -6.21
C VAL A 61 6.47 5.90 -6.31
N ILE A 62 7.74 6.24 -6.06
CA ILE A 62 8.86 5.29 -6.21
C ILE A 62 8.79 4.21 -5.11
N PHE A 63 8.57 4.60 -3.85
CA PHE A 63 8.61 3.66 -2.74
C PHE A 63 7.36 2.78 -2.63
N THR A 64 6.20 3.27 -3.06
CA THR A 64 4.93 2.51 -2.97
C THR A 64 4.59 1.73 -4.25
N SER A 65 5.16 2.03 -5.42
CA SER A 65 4.91 1.26 -6.65
C SER A 65 5.56 -0.11 -6.63
N LEU A 66 6.76 -0.21 -6.05
CA LEU A 66 7.56 -1.43 -6.02
C LEU A 66 7.01 -2.50 -5.05
N GLN A 67 6.34 -2.08 -3.97
CA GLN A 67 5.79 -2.99 -2.93
C GLN A 67 4.74 -3.98 -3.47
N PRO A 68 3.64 -3.53 -4.11
CA PRO A 68 2.62 -4.46 -4.61
C PRO A 68 3.16 -5.41 -5.68
N ILE A 69 4.12 -4.96 -6.51
CA ILE A 69 4.71 -5.83 -7.53
C ILE A 69 5.45 -7.01 -6.89
N ILE A 70 6.26 -6.75 -5.86
CA ILE A 70 7.00 -7.81 -5.15
C ILE A 70 6.03 -8.74 -4.42
N PHE A 71 5.00 -8.18 -3.77
CA PHE A 71 3.95 -8.96 -3.13
C PHE A 71 3.26 -9.91 -4.13
N GLY A 72 2.84 -9.39 -5.29
CA GLY A 72 2.19 -10.18 -6.33
C GLY A 72 3.05 -11.30 -6.92
N VAL A 73 4.37 -11.12 -7.00
CA VAL A 73 5.28 -12.16 -7.50
C VAL A 73 5.48 -13.26 -6.45
N MET A 74 5.49 -12.89 -5.17
CA MET A 74 5.83 -13.76 -4.06
C MET A 74 4.64 -14.52 -3.46
N GLU A 75 3.41 -14.06 -3.66
CA GLU A 75 2.23 -14.72 -3.12
C GLU A 75 2.01 -16.07 -3.84
N GLN A 76 1.94 -17.16 -3.06
CA GLN A 76 1.48 -18.47 -3.51
C GLN A 76 0.27 -18.85 -2.66
N ASP A 77 -0.92 -18.73 -3.23
CA ASP A 77 -2.17 -18.88 -2.49
C ASP A 77 -2.43 -20.34 -2.07
N ARG A 78 -2.03 -21.34 -2.88
CA ARG A 78 -2.28 -22.77 -2.62
C ARG A 78 -1.21 -23.72 -3.16
N VAL A 79 -1.07 -24.88 -2.51
CA VAL A 79 -0.16 -25.97 -2.90
C VAL A 79 -0.67 -26.66 -4.18
N GLU A 80 0.24 -26.94 -5.11
CA GLU A 80 -0.07 -27.51 -6.44
C GLU A 80 -0.91 -28.81 -6.39
N LYS A 81 -0.71 -29.63 -5.35
CA LYS A 81 -1.45 -30.89 -5.17
C LYS A 81 -2.95 -30.67 -4.89
N GLU A 82 -3.31 -29.59 -4.20
CA GLU A 82 -4.72 -29.26 -3.88
C GLU A 82 -5.46 -28.73 -5.11
N LEU A 83 -4.78 -27.90 -5.92
CA LEU A 83 -5.31 -27.35 -7.17
C LEU A 83 -5.62 -28.43 -8.22
N LEU A 84 -4.81 -29.49 -8.25
CA LEU A 84 -5.01 -30.61 -9.18
C LEU A 84 -6.11 -31.57 -8.72
N ALA A 85 -6.36 -31.65 -7.41
CA ALA A 85 -7.40 -32.51 -6.83
C ALA A 85 -8.80 -31.87 -6.89
N GLY A 86 -8.89 -30.53 -6.88
CA GLY A 86 -10.16 -29.81 -6.87
C GLY A 86 -10.53 -29.17 -8.21
N SER A 87 -11.28 -29.88 -9.05
CA SER A 87 -11.88 -29.28 -10.27
C SER A 87 -12.84 -28.13 -9.96
N ASN A 88 -13.44 -28.12 -8.76
CA ASN A 88 -14.39 -27.09 -8.32
C ASN A 88 -13.72 -25.73 -8.07
N LEU A 89 -12.41 -25.66 -7.81
CA LEU A 89 -11.71 -24.37 -7.62
C LEU A 89 -11.66 -23.51 -8.90
N TYR A 90 -11.89 -24.13 -10.07
CA TYR A 90 -11.99 -23.38 -11.31
C TYR A 90 -13.33 -22.66 -11.46
N GLU A 91 -14.40 -23.16 -10.81
CA GLU A 91 -15.69 -22.48 -10.78
C GLU A 91 -15.63 -21.18 -9.97
N ASP A 92 -14.82 -21.15 -8.90
CA ASP A 92 -14.60 -19.95 -8.09
C ASP A 92 -13.96 -18.80 -8.91
N GLY A 93 -12.97 -19.13 -9.74
CA GLY A 93 -12.37 -18.16 -10.67
C GLY A 93 -13.34 -17.68 -11.74
N ARG A 94 -14.22 -18.57 -12.23
CA ARG A 94 -15.25 -18.23 -13.24
C ARG A 94 -16.40 -17.41 -12.67
N ASN A 95 -16.74 -17.62 -11.39
CA ASN A 95 -17.81 -16.91 -10.69
C ASN A 95 -17.34 -15.60 -10.05
N GLU A 96 -16.13 -15.12 -10.39
CA GLU A 96 -15.54 -13.87 -9.90
C GLU A 96 -15.48 -13.76 -8.36
N THR A 97 -15.41 -14.90 -7.66
CA THR A 97 -15.51 -14.90 -6.19
C THR A 97 -14.27 -14.31 -5.53
N LEU A 98 -13.12 -14.36 -6.20
CA LEU A 98 -11.86 -13.76 -5.75
C LEU A 98 -11.82 -12.24 -5.91
N TYR A 99 -12.54 -11.70 -6.90
CA TYR A 99 -12.59 -10.25 -7.17
C TYR A 99 -14.05 -9.83 -7.36
N ASN A 100 -14.73 -9.61 -6.24
CA ASN A 100 -16.09 -9.09 -6.25
C ASN A 100 -16.06 -7.54 -6.20
N SER A 101 -16.95 -6.88 -6.94
CA SER A 101 -17.12 -5.42 -6.87
C SER A 101 -17.35 -4.92 -5.44
N LYS A 102 -17.98 -5.74 -4.58
CA LYS A 102 -18.14 -5.41 -3.16
C LYS A 102 -16.79 -5.29 -2.44
N GLN A 103 -15.88 -6.23 -2.69
CA GLN A 103 -14.55 -6.26 -2.05
C GLN A 103 -13.70 -5.07 -2.51
N PHE A 104 -13.85 -4.66 -3.77
CA PHE A 104 -13.29 -3.41 -4.27
C PHE A 104 -13.79 -2.20 -3.48
N ILE A 105 -15.11 -2.05 -3.29
CA ILE A 105 -15.68 -0.93 -2.51
C ILE A 105 -15.21 -0.95 -1.05
N PHE A 106 -15.19 -2.12 -0.41
CA PHE A 106 -14.66 -2.26 0.96
C PHE A 106 -13.22 -1.76 1.05
N ASN A 107 -12.39 -2.12 0.08
CA ASN A 107 -10.99 -1.70 0.02
C ASN A 107 -10.85 -0.18 -0.22
N ILE A 108 -11.75 0.44 -1.01
CA ILE A 108 -11.82 1.90 -1.13
C ILE A 108 -12.12 2.54 0.24
N VAL A 109 -13.15 2.06 0.92
CA VAL A 109 -13.59 2.60 2.22
C VAL A 109 -12.49 2.45 3.27
N ASP A 110 -11.80 1.31 3.29
CA ASP A 110 -10.66 1.06 4.18
C ASP A 110 -9.50 2.04 3.90
N GLY A 111 -9.18 2.30 2.63
CA GLY A 111 -8.17 3.29 2.25
C GLY A 111 -8.50 4.72 2.67
N VAL A 112 -9.77 5.11 2.55
CA VAL A 112 -10.27 6.42 3.03
C VAL A 112 -10.17 6.50 4.56
N TRP A 113 -10.59 5.44 5.25
CA TRP A 113 -10.53 5.36 6.71
C TRP A 113 -9.10 5.47 7.24
N GLN A 114 -8.15 4.71 6.68
CA GLN A 114 -6.75 4.80 7.08
C GLN A 114 -6.14 6.16 6.81
N ALA A 115 -6.46 6.81 5.68
CA ALA A 115 -6.00 8.17 5.40
C ALA A 115 -6.51 9.17 6.45
N ALA A 116 -7.79 9.07 6.83
CA ALA A 116 -8.39 9.93 7.84
C ALA A 116 -7.75 9.74 9.22
N VAL A 117 -7.57 8.49 9.65
CA VAL A 117 -6.92 8.16 10.94
C VAL A 117 -5.47 8.66 10.97
N CYS A 118 -4.70 8.43 9.91
CA CYS A 118 -3.32 8.88 9.80
C CYS A 118 -3.22 10.42 9.89
N TYR A 119 -4.12 11.13 9.20
CA TYR A 119 -4.19 12.59 9.28
C TYR A 119 -4.56 13.09 10.68
N LEU A 120 -5.61 12.53 11.29
CA LEU A 120 -6.07 12.97 12.61
C LEU A 120 -5.01 12.76 13.68
N ILE A 121 -4.35 11.60 13.71
CA ILE A 121 -3.29 11.30 14.69
C ILE A 121 -2.12 12.29 14.54
N THR A 122 -1.65 12.49 13.32
CA THR A 122 -0.49 13.36 13.07
C THR A 122 -0.82 14.84 13.30
N HIS A 123 -2.04 15.27 12.99
CA HIS A 123 -2.51 16.61 13.32
C HIS A 123 -2.54 16.80 14.85
N LEU A 124 -3.17 15.89 15.59
CA LEU A 124 -3.26 15.97 17.06
C LEU A 124 -1.90 16.01 17.76
N LEU A 125 -0.91 15.26 17.26
CA LEU A 125 0.44 15.23 17.84
C LEU A 125 1.22 16.54 17.64
N ILE A 126 0.87 17.35 16.64
CA ILE A 126 1.66 18.51 16.21
C ILE A 126 1.02 19.84 16.65
N ILE A 127 -0.25 19.85 17.10
CA ILE A 127 -0.98 21.05 17.55
C ILE A 127 -0.19 21.87 18.60
N ASP A 128 0.52 21.21 19.51
CA ASP A 128 1.25 21.86 20.61
C ASP A 128 2.73 22.13 20.28
N SER A 129 3.23 21.71 19.12
CA SER A 129 4.65 21.84 18.77
C SER A 129 4.89 23.07 17.86
N PRO A 130 5.90 23.91 18.14
CA PRO A 130 6.25 25.06 17.30
C PRO A 130 6.92 24.68 15.97
N ASN A 131 6.80 23.42 15.54
CA ASN A 131 7.52 22.89 14.39
C ASN A 131 6.84 23.30 13.07
N THR A 132 7.68 23.76 12.14
CA THR A 132 7.33 24.20 10.78
C THR A 132 6.43 23.22 10.03
N THR A 133 5.49 23.71 9.22
CA THR A 133 4.58 22.96 8.31
C THR A 133 5.25 21.81 7.52
N GLN A 134 6.55 21.93 7.25
CA GLN A 134 7.37 20.90 6.60
C GLN A 134 7.55 19.63 7.42
N TYR A 135 7.68 19.74 8.74
CA TYR A 135 7.73 18.59 9.64
C TYR A 135 6.41 17.81 9.66
N LEU A 136 5.27 18.50 9.57
CA LEU A 136 3.96 17.85 9.51
C LEU A 136 3.81 16.99 8.26
N GLY A 137 4.22 17.50 7.09
CA GLY A 137 4.21 16.72 5.85
C GLY A 137 5.08 15.47 5.93
N PHE A 138 6.25 15.59 6.55
CA PHE A 138 7.16 14.45 6.78
C PHE A 138 6.51 13.38 7.65
N VAL A 139 5.95 13.78 8.80
CA VAL A 139 5.41 12.86 9.80
C VAL A 139 4.20 12.12 9.23
N ILE A 140 3.40 12.81 8.42
CA ILE A 140 2.32 12.17 7.64
C ILE A 140 2.89 11.14 6.67
N ALA A 141 3.91 11.48 5.88
CA ALA A 141 4.49 10.56 4.91
C ALA A 141 5.09 9.29 5.56
N SER A 142 5.73 9.43 6.73
CA SER A 142 6.29 8.29 7.47
C SER A 142 5.22 7.41 8.11
N ALA A 143 4.17 8.01 8.68
CA ALA A 143 3.01 7.32 9.23
C ALA A 143 2.23 6.56 8.14
N MET A 144 2.09 7.13 6.95
CA MET A 144 1.45 6.45 5.83
C MET A 144 2.27 5.29 5.30
N PHE A 145 3.60 5.46 5.20
CA PHE A 145 4.46 4.39 4.73
C PHE A 145 4.43 3.19 5.69
N THR A 146 4.47 3.44 7.00
CA THR A 146 4.34 2.41 8.04
C THR A 146 2.97 1.74 8.02
N SER A 147 1.87 2.51 7.89
CA SER A 147 0.51 1.97 7.78
C SER A 147 0.35 1.04 6.57
N ASN A 148 0.86 1.45 5.41
CA ASN A 148 0.87 0.63 4.19
C ASN A 148 1.64 -0.68 4.39
N VAL A 149 2.84 -0.60 4.96
CA VAL A 149 3.64 -1.81 5.26
C VAL A 149 2.90 -2.73 6.24
N ALA A 150 2.28 -2.18 7.29
CA ALA A 150 1.54 -2.96 8.27
C ALA A 150 0.30 -3.64 7.65
N HIS A 151 -0.47 -2.92 6.83
CA HIS A 151 -1.62 -3.47 6.10
C HIS A 151 -1.20 -4.60 5.17
N LEU A 152 -0.14 -4.39 4.39
CA LEU A 152 0.43 -5.43 3.53
C LEU A 152 0.85 -6.68 4.34
N MET A 153 1.49 -6.49 5.49
CA MET A 153 1.90 -7.60 6.36
C MET A 153 0.71 -8.37 6.94
N LEU A 154 -0.42 -7.72 7.21
CA LEU A 154 -1.64 -8.37 7.67
C LEU A 154 -2.34 -9.15 6.55
N GLU A 155 -2.29 -8.64 5.32
CA GLU A 155 -2.91 -9.29 4.17
C GLU A 155 -2.09 -10.48 3.64
N THR A 156 -0.79 -10.53 3.98
CA THR A 156 0.09 -11.62 3.55
C THR A 156 -0.25 -12.92 4.29
N ARG A 157 -0.68 -13.97 3.57
CA ARG A 157 -0.98 -15.28 4.17
C ARG A 157 0.29 -16.11 4.41
N TYR A 158 1.34 -15.85 3.65
CA TYR A 158 2.65 -16.51 3.77
C TYR A 158 3.76 -15.49 3.99
N MET A 159 4.20 -15.34 5.23
CA MET A 159 5.30 -14.46 5.61
C MET A 159 6.64 -15.02 5.13
N ASN A 160 6.98 -14.73 3.87
CA ASN A 160 8.30 -15.05 3.33
C ASN A 160 9.35 -14.08 3.90
N VAL A 161 10.50 -14.59 4.36
CA VAL A 161 11.63 -13.79 4.92
C VAL A 161 12.09 -12.67 3.96
N VAL A 162 12.01 -12.92 2.65
CA VAL A 162 12.35 -11.95 1.60
C VAL A 162 11.37 -10.77 1.54
N MET A 163 10.09 -10.97 1.89
CA MET A 163 9.11 -9.88 1.94
C MET A 163 9.38 -8.98 3.14
N ILE A 164 9.65 -9.57 4.31
CA ILE A 164 10.00 -8.86 5.54
C ILE A 164 11.27 -8.02 5.32
N ASN A 165 12.32 -8.62 4.75
CA ASN A 165 13.57 -7.91 4.46
C ASN A 165 13.40 -6.76 3.44
N ASN A 166 12.54 -6.90 2.44
CA ASN A 166 12.29 -5.83 1.47
C ASN A 166 11.50 -4.67 2.09
N SER A 167 10.51 -4.97 2.93
CA SER A 167 9.72 -3.95 3.64
C SER A 167 10.56 -3.20 4.66
N THR A 168 11.40 -3.89 5.45
CA THR A 168 12.33 -3.26 6.40
C THR A 168 13.44 -2.49 5.70
N CYS A 169 13.99 -2.99 4.59
CA CYS A 169 15.02 -2.26 3.82
C CYS A 169 14.48 -0.95 3.21
N ARG A 170 13.22 -0.94 2.75
CA ARG A 170 12.58 0.30 2.28
C ARG A 170 12.26 1.27 3.41
N LEU A 171 11.81 0.78 4.56
CA LEU A 171 11.59 1.60 5.75
C LEU A 171 12.90 2.23 6.22
N HIS A 172 13.97 1.45 6.21
CA HIS A 172 15.32 1.90 6.53
C HIS A 172 15.88 2.89 5.51
N SER A 173 15.65 2.67 4.22
CA SER A 173 16.03 3.61 3.15
C SER A 173 15.25 4.92 3.26
N PHE A 174 13.96 4.85 3.62
CA PHE A 174 13.12 6.01 3.90
C PHE A 174 13.63 6.79 5.11
N CYS A 175 13.96 6.11 6.22
CA CYS A 175 14.58 6.74 7.39
C CYS A 175 15.99 7.31 7.13
N ARG A 176 16.81 6.66 6.28
CA ARG A 176 18.18 7.10 5.94
C ARG A 176 18.24 8.25 4.94
N LEU A 177 17.27 8.34 4.03
CA LEU A 177 17.15 9.47 3.11
C LEU A 177 16.75 10.77 3.80
N PHE A 178 16.54 10.73 5.12
CA PHE A 178 16.29 11.92 5.92
C PHE A 178 17.56 12.51 6.54
N PRO A 179 17.96 13.73 6.11
CA PRO A 179 18.90 14.52 6.87
C PRO A 179 18.15 15.13 8.05
N SER A 180 18.38 14.60 9.25
CA SER A 180 18.04 15.23 10.53
C SER A 180 18.67 16.62 10.73
N HIS A 181 19.57 17.03 9.83
CA HIS A 181 20.41 18.21 9.99
C HIS A 181 19.96 19.47 9.23
N ARG A 182 18.85 19.45 8.48
CA ARG A 182 18.47 20.57 7.59
C ARG A 182 17.11 21.21 7.90
N LEU A 183 16.63 21.07 9.13
CA LEU A 183 15.38 21.68 9.58
C LEU A 183 15.56 22.56 10.85
N VAL A 184 16.81 22.84 11.24
CA VAL A 184 17.16 23.73 12.39
C VAL A 184 17.89 24.99 11.93
N THR A 185 18.28 25.09 10.66
CA THR A 185 18.93 26.27 10.09
C THR A 185 18.13 26.73 8.88
N ASP A 186 17.08 27.50 9.14
CA ASP A 186 16.63 28.66 8.36
C ASP A 186 15.53 29.38 9.16
#